data_AF-A0A8C6CLQ6-F1
#
_entry.id   AF-A0A8C6CLQ6-F1
#
_cell.length_a   1.000
_cell.length_b   1.000
_cell.length_c   1.000
_cell.angle_alpha   90.00
_cell.angle_beta   90.00
_cell.angle_gamma   90.00
#
_symmetry.space_group_name_H-M   'P 1'
#
loop_
_entity.id
_entity.type
_entity.pdbx_description
1 polymer ?
#
loop_
_entity_poly.entity_id
_entity_poly.type
_entity_poly.pdbx_seq_one_letter_code
_entity_poly.pdbx_strand_id
1 'polypeptide(L)'
;MDWGDEYPHNSFDLHCLLNSFPGDLEFKQIFSDIDEKIEQNAISIERCIKEIQSEVNKQCPDVQLRTTTDCFEWLNNYNYNSSKSPSIPRGDLIKFLKILQDLLKNEQNQEEMVLNLLWDLSCRSSVSFPSTVSGASLHFLSRTSLHSVEDHSSMDVKSVWDDIRLHLRRFLVNKLQSHNEINNSQQKILLKNQCIQQLLFLYPESEVTSKYQSIQNKLLTKLLQNCFPSFSRESNLDIMADRYQGTMLKLYSMIKEDFNTLHEILAPSSTVKFIKETYLDTVTEEMAKFLENFCELQFKESAVHVVKISKSSSRHRGTVHALG
;
A
#
# COMPACT_ATOMS: atom_id res chain seq x y z
N MET A 1 -63.41 -24.75 4.92
CA MET A 1 -62.72 -24.48 6.20
C MET A 1 -61.36 -25.16 6.06
N ASP A 2 -60.35 -24.57 5.44
CA ASP A 2 -59.76 -23.21 5.59
C ASP A 2 -58.73 -23.15 6.73
N TRP A 3 -57.57 -22.57 6.41
CA TRP A 3 -56.38 -22.25 7.24
C TRP A 3 -55.51 -23.43 7.73
N GLY A 4 -54.18 -23.44 7.57
CA GLY A 4 -53.24 -22.45 7.04
C GLY A 4 -51.81 -22.91 7.35
N ASP A 5 -50.87 -22.63 6.43
CA ASP A 5 -49.53 -22.10 6.71
C ASP A 5 -48.71 -22.09 5.42
N GLU A 6 -48.94 -21.04 4.63
CA GLU A 6 -48.03 -20.62 3.57
C GLU A 6 -46.83 -19.90 4.20
N TYR A 7 -45.65 -20.51 4.07
CA TYR A 7 -44.39 -19.81 4.16
C TYR A 7 -44.33 -18.78 3.01
N PRO A 8 -43.97 -17.50 3.25
CA PRO A 8 -43.66 -16.60 2.15
C PRO A 8 -42.33 -17.07 1.57
N HIS A 9 -42.38 -17.79 0.46
CA HIS A 9 -41.24 -17.88 -0.43
C HIS A 9 -40.86 -16.46 -0.82
N ASN A 10 -39.77 -15.94 -0.23
CA ASN A 10 -39.02 -14.84 -0.81
C ASN A 10 -38.56 -15.34 -2.18
N SER A 11 -39.39 -15.10 -3.20
CA SER A 11 -39.03 -15.27 -4.60
C SER A 11 -37.85 -14.34 -4.81
N PHE A 12 -36.66 -14.92 -4.90
CA PHE A 12 -35.52 -14.26 -5.50
C PHE A 12 -35.97 -13.87 -6.91
N ASP A 13 -36.37 -12.61 -7.08
CA ASP A 13 -36.94 -12.15 -8.34
C ASP A 13 -35.80 -12.07 -9.36
N LEU A 14 -35.65 -13.16 -10.11
CA LEU A 14 -34.66 -13.29 -11.18
C LEU A 14 -34.84 -12.15 -12.20
N HIS A 15 -36.05 -11.57 -12.32
CA HIS A 15 -36.31 -10.42 -13.16
C HIS A 15 -35.66 -9.13 -12.63
N CYS A 16 -35.53 -8.94 -11.32
CA CYS A 16 -34.78 -7.80 -10.77
C CYS A 16 -33.28 -7.90 -11.07
N LEU A 17 -32.70 -9.11 -11.00
CA LEU A 17 -31.30 -9.35 -11.36
C LEU A 17 -31.05 -9.16 -12.87
N LEU A 18 -31.96 -9.63 -13.72
CA LEU A 18 -31.85 -9.47 -15.18
C LEU A 18 -32.06 -8.03 -15.64
N ASN A 19 -32.92 -7.26 -14.96
CA ASN A 19 -33.10 -5.81 -15.19
C ASN A 19 -31.99 -4.95 -14.56
N SER A 20 -31.04 -5.54 -13.83
CA SER A 20 -29.86 -4.84 -13.31
C SER A 20 -28.71 -4.79 -14.32
N PHE A 21 -28.78 -5.60 -15.37
CA PHE A 21 -27.82 -5.57 -16.46
C PHE A 21 -28.26 -4.55 -17.51
N PRO A 22 -27.34 -3.70 -18.00
CA PRO A 22 -27.70 -2.75 -19.03
C PRO A 22 -28.26 -3.48 -20.26
N GLY A 23 -29.34 -2.97 -20.83
CA GLY A 23 -29.86 -3.51 -22.09
C GLY A 23 -28.90 -3.24 -23.25
N ASP A 24 -29.07 -3.92 -24.39
CA ASP A 24 -28.22 -3.71 -25.59
C ASP A 24 -28.16 -2.24 -26.04
N LEU A 25 -29.24 -1.47 -25.82
CA LEU A 25 -29.29 -0.04 -26.11
C LEU A 25 -28.46 0.78 -25.12
N GLU A 26 -28.48 0.43 -23.83
CA GLU A 26 -27.68 1.07 -22.79
C GLU A 26 -26.19 0.75 -22.98
N PHE A 27 -25.84 -0.49 -23.36
CA PHE A 27 -24.48 -0.82 -23.75
C PHE A 27 -24.01 0.01 -24.93
N LYS A 28 -24.83 0.15 -25.99
CA LYS A 28 -24.49 1.02 -27.13
C LYS A 28 -24.29 2.47 -26.72
N GLN A 29 -25.13 2.98 -25.82
CA GLN A 29 -24.97 4.34 -25.29
C GLN A 29 -23.68 4.47 -24.48
N ILE A 30 -23.39 3.52 -23.58
CA ILE A 30 -22.16 3.50 -22.78
C ILE A 30 -20.92 3.47 -23.68
N PHE A 31 -20.91 2.64 -24.73
CA PHE A 31 -19.79 2.61 -25.68
C PHE A 31 -19.67 3.93 -26.45
N SER A 32 -20.79 4.52 -26.89
CA SER A 32 -20.78 5.82 -27.56
C SER A 32 -20.24 6.93 -26.65
N ASP A 33 -20.63 6.94 -25.37
CA ASP A 33 -20.17 7.92 -24.38
C ASP A 33 -18.66 7.72 -24.07
N ILE A 34 -18.20 6.48 -24.04
CA ILE A 34 -16.78 6.14 -23.89
C ILE A 34 -15.99 6.62 -25.11
N ASP A 35 -16.48 6.36 -26.32
CA ASP A 35 -15.85 6.79 -27.56
C ASP A 35 -15.74 8.31 -27.63
N GLU A 36 -16.81 9.04 -27.27
CA GLU A 36 -16.79 10.50 -27.20
C GLU A 36 -15.77 11.01 -26.17
N LYS A 37 -15.70 10.40 -24.99
CA LYS A 37 -14.69 10.75 -23.97
C LYS A 37 -13.26 10.45 -24.42
N ILE A 38 -13.05 9.36 -25.15
CA ILE A 38 -11.74 9.01 -25.71
C ILE A 38 -11.32 10.05 -26.76
N GLU A 39 -12.23 10.46 -27.64
CA GLU A 39 -11.99 11.51 -28.63
C GLU A 39 -11.64 12.85 -27.97
N GLN A 40 -12.40 13.26 -26.95
CA GLN A 40 -12.13 14.48 -26.18
C GLN A 40 -10.78 14.41 -25.45
N ASN A 41 -10.43 13.25 -24.91
CA ASN A 41 -9.11 13.03 -24.31
C ASN A 41 -8.00 13.14 -25.35
N ALA A 42 -8.16 12.57 -26.54
CA ALA A 42 -7.18 12.66 -27.62
C ALA A 42 -6.94 14.13 -28.04
N ILE A 43 -8.01 14.91 -28.23
CA ILE A 43 -7.93 16.34 -28.55
C ILE A 43 -7.25 17.12 -27.41
N SER A 44 -7.58 16.81 -26.16
CA SER A 44 -7.00 17.49 -24.99
C SER A 44 -5.51 17.19 -24.82
N ILE A 45 -5.08 15.95 -25.06
CA ILE A 45 -3.68 15.55 -25.07
C ILE A 45 -2.93 16.27 -26.20
N GLU A 46 -3.49 16.32 -27.41
CA GLU A 46 -2.87 17.02 -28.53
C GLU A 46 -2.69 18.52 -28.23
N ARG A 47 -3.70 19.15 -27.63
CA ARG A 47 -3.61 20.55 -27.17
C ARG A 47 -2.50 20.74 -26.15
N CYS A 48 -2.44 19.88 -25.14
CA CYS A 48 -1.40 19.92 -24.11
C CYS A 48 0.01 19.79 -24.72
N ILE A 49 0.22 18.88 -25.68
CA ILE A 49 1.50 18.72 -26.36
C ILE A 49 1.88 20.00 -27.14
N LYS A 50 0.93 20.66 -27.80
CA LYS A 50 1.17 21.94 -28.49
C LYS A 50 1.52 23.07 -27.51
N GLU A 51 0.90 23.08 -26.34
CA GLU A 51 1.23 24.03 -25.27
C GLU A 51 2.67 23.80 -24.78
N ILE A 52 3.04 22.55 -24.47
CA ILE A 52 4.41 22.17 -24.11
C ILE A 52 5.39 22.59 -25.20
N GLN A 53 5.10 22.28 -26.46
CA GLN A 53 5.94 22.65 -27.61
C GLN A 53 6.17 24.17 -27.67
N SER A 54 5.12 24.97 -27.52
CA SER A 54 5.23 26.43 -27.61
C SER A 54 5.97 27.04 -26.42
N GLU A 55 5.75 26.52 -25.21
CA GLU A 55 6.43 27.00 -24.00
C GLU A 55 7.92 26.61 -23.99
N VAL A 56 8.27 25.39 -24.41
CA VAL A 56 9.68 24.95 -24.51
C VAL A 56 10.44 25.79 -25.54
N ASN A 57 9.87 25.98 -26.74
CA ASN A 57 10.51 26.81 -27.78
C ASN A 57 10.69 28.28 -27.35
N LYS A 58 9.86 28.76 -26.42
CA LYS A 58 9.95 30.12 -25.86
C LYS A 58 10.98 30.22 -24.74
N GLN A 59 11.03 29.25 -23.83
CA GLN A 59 11.90 29.28 -22.64
C GLN A 59 13.30 28.74 -22.91
N CYS A 60 13.47 27.84 -23.89
CA CYS A 60 14.73 27.18 -24.22
C CYS A 60 15.10 27.45 -25.69
N PRO A 61 15.77 28.59 -26.01
CA PRO A 61 16.12 28.93 -27.39
C PRO A 61 17.09 27.95 -28.06
N ASP A 62 17.79 27.14 -27.27
CA ASP A 62 18.70 26.09 -27.75
C ASP A 62 17.98 24.80 -28.20
N VAL A 63 16.68 24.66 -27.91
CA VAL A 63 15.85 23.50 -28.27
C VAL A 63 14.75 23.97 -29.21
N GLN A 64 14.70 23.41 -30.42
CA GLN A 64 13.65 23.72 -31.38
C GLN A 64 12.81 22.48 -31.67
N LEU A 65 11.71 22.33 -30.93
CA LEU A 65 10.72 21.27 -31.11
C LEU A 65 9.77 21.64 -32.24
N ARG A 66 9.77 20.85 -33.33
CA ARG A 66 8.95 21.12 -34.53
C ARG A 66 7.76 20.19 -34.64
N THR A 67 7.90 18.94 -34.19
CA THR A 67 6.87 17.91 -34.27
C THR A 67 6.43 17.43 -32.89
N THR A 68 5.27 16.76 -32.84
CA THR A 68 4.80 16.05 -31.64
C THR A 68 5.78 14.95 -31.24
N THR A 69 6.37 14.24 -32.22
CA THR A 69 7.42 13.25 -31.99
C THR A 69 8.65 13.87 -31.36
N ASP A 70 9.08 15.06 -31.80
CA ASP A 70 10.20 15.78 -31.17
C ASP A 70 9.88 16.11 -29.71
N CYS A 71 8.63 16.46 -29.40
CA CYS A 71 8.20 16.72 -28.03
C CYS A 71 8.26 15.44 -27.18
N PHE A 72 7.82 14.30 -27.71
CA PHE A 72 7.90 13.02 -27.02
C PHE A 72 9.35 12.53 -26.86
N GLU A 73 10.18 12.66 -27.89
CA GLU A 73 11.61 12.36 -27.80
C GLU A 73 12.30 13.29 -26.81
N TRP A 74 11.96 14.59 -26.80
CA TRP A 74 12.48 15.53 -25.83
C TRP A 74 12.05 15.18 -24.41
N LEU A 75 10.79 14.82 -24.17
CA LEU A 75 10.29 14.39 -22.86
C LEU A 75 10.91 13.06 -22.39
N ASN A 76 11.00 12.06 -23.28
CA ASN A 76 11.56 10.74 -22.99
C ASN A 76 13.09 10.78 -22.81
N ASN A 77 13.77 11.62 -23.59
CA ASN A 77 15.19 11.86 -23.49
C ASN A 77 15.51 13.08 -22.62
N TYR A 78 14.53 13.62 -21.88
CA TYR A 78 14.74 14.61 -20.82
C TYR A 78 15.41 13.96 -19.60
N ASN A 79 16.35 13.06 -19.83
CA ASN A 79 17.37 12.72 -18.88
C ASN A 79 18.45 13.77 -19.08
N TYR A 80 18.39 14.84 -18.27
CA TYR A 80 19.31 15.96 -18.27
C TYR A 80 20.70 15.52 -17.79
N ASN A 81 21.35 14.63 -18.52
CA ASN A 81 22.69 14.14 -18.27
C ASN A 81 23.44 14.11 -19.61
N SER A 82 24.29 15.13 -19.85
CA SER A 82 25.72 14.90 -20.15
C SER A 82 26.51 16.07 -20.76
N SER A 83 26.05 17.33 -20.80
CA SER A 83 26.98 18.36 -21.35
C SER A 83 27.07 19.73 -20.70
N LYS A 84 26.09 20.29 -20.00
CA LYS A 84 26.22 21.66 -19.45
C LYS A 84 25.43 21.97 -18.17
N SER A 85 25.35 21.04 -17.21
CA SER A 85 24.97 21.44 -15.85
C SER A 85 26.20 22.08 -15.17
N PRO A 86 26.12 23.30 -14.62
CA PRO A 86 27.18 23.79 -13.74
C PRO A 86 27.26 22.83 -12.56
N SER A 87 28.34 22.05 -12.50
CA SER A 87 28.57 21.11 -11.41
C SER A 87 28.56 21.90 -10.09
N ILE A 88 27.60 21.64 -9.21
CA ILE A 88 27.61 22.21 -7.86
C ILE A 88 28.92 21.76 -7.21
N PRO A 89 29.75 22.70 -6.70
CA PRO A 89 30.95 22.34 -5.98
C PRO A 89 30.57 21.40 -4.83
N ARG A 90 31.18 20.22 -4.79
CA ARG A 90 30.90 19.19 -3.78
C ARG A 90 30.97 19.71 -2.34
N GLY A 91 31.86 20.68 -2.09
CA GLY A 91 31.99 21.37 -0.81
C GLY A 91 30.74 22.13 -0.38
N ASP A 92 29.95 22.64 -1.32
CA ASP A 92 28.71 23.35 -1.01
C ASP A 92 27.54 22.38 -0.82
N LEU A 93 27.52 21.27 -1.56
CA LEU A 93 26.56 20.18 -1.33
C LEU A 93 26.70 19.57 0.07
N ILE A 94 27.94 19.25 0.50
CA ILE A 94 28.14 18.68 1.84
C ILE A 94 27.80 19.68 2.95
N LYS A 95 28.07 20.98 2.76
CA LYS A 95 27.65 22.03 3.71
C LYS A 95 26.14 22.10 3.80
N PHE A 96 25.45 22.11 2.65
CA PHE A 96 23.98 22.11 2.60
C PHE A 96 23.40 20.89 3.33
N LEU A 97 23.88 19.69 3.04
CA LEU A 97 23.42 18.47 3.72
C LEU A 97 23.72 18.50 5.22
N LYS A 98 24.88 19.01 5.64
CA LYS A 98 25.18 19.17 7.07
C LYS A 98 24.24 20.17 7.75
N ILE A 99 23.87 21.26 7.09
CA ILE A 99 22.87 22.22 7.63
C ILE A 99 21.51 21.54 7.79
N LEU A 100 21.05 20.78 6.78
CA LEU A 100 19.80 20.01 6.91
C LEU A 100 19.86 18.97 8.03
N GLN A 101 20.99 18.27 8.14
CA GLN A 101 21.19 17.28 9.19
C GLN A 101 21.17 17.92 10.58
N ASP A 102 21.80 19.08 10.73
CA ASP A 102 21.83 19.84 11.98
C ASP A 102 20.44 20.33 12.37
N LEU A 103 19.69 20.86 11.39
CA LEU A 103 18.29 21.28 11.55
C LEU A 103 17.41 20.12 12.04
N LEU A 104 17.52 18.94 11.42
CA LEU A 104 16.74 17.76 11.81
C LEU A 104 17.12 17.19 13.18
N LYS A 105 18.35 17.42 13.65
CA LYS A 105 18.84 16.92 14.95
C LYS A 105 18.55 17.86 16.11
N ASN A 106 18.66 19.16 15.87
CA ASN A 106 18.66 20.17 16.93
C ASN A 106 17.31 20.89 17.07
N GLU A 107 16.52 20.97 16.01
CA GLU A 107 15.22 21.64 16.02
C GLU A 107 14.07 20.64 15.92
N GLN A 108 12.99 20.92 16.62
CA GLN A 108 11.82 20.02 16.65
C GLN A 108 10.80 20.41 15.58
N ASN A 109 10.17 19.40 14.95
CA ASN A 109 9.12 19.54 13.94
C ASN A 109 9.57 20.18 12.62
N GLN A 110 10.85 20.08 12.27
CA GLN A 110 11.38 20.60 11.00
C GLN A 110 11.24 19.61 9.84
N GLU A 111 10.84 18.37 10.09
CA GLU A 111 10.80 17.30 9.09
C GLU A 111 9.91 17.65 7.89
N GLU A 112 8.75 18.24 8.14
CA GLU A 112 7.79 18.59 7.08
C GLU A 112 8.30 19.76 6.22
N MET A 113 8.95 20.75 6.83
CA MET A 113 9.62 21.83 6.11
C MET A 113 10.77 21.29 5.25
N VAL A 114 11.61 20.41 5.81
CA VAL A 114 12.74 19.82 5.10
C VAL A 114 12.26 18.95 3.93
N LEU A 115 11.21 18.15 4.11
CA LEU A 115 10.62 17.35 3.04
C LEU A 115 10.10 18.21 1.89
N ASN A 116 9.36 19.28 2.21
CA ASN A 116 8.84 20.20 1.20
C ASN A 116 9.99 20.92 0.47
N LEU A 117 11.02 21.36 1.19
CA LEU A 117 12.21 21.97 0.58
C LEU A 117 12.91 21.00 -0.37
N LEU A 118 13.14 19.75 0.05
CA LEU A 118 13.81 18.74 -0.78
C LEU A 118 12.99 18.39 -2.02
N TRP A 119 11.67 18.27 -1.86
CA TRP A 119 10.74 18.02 -2.98
C TRP A 119 10.72 19.21 -3.96
N ASP A 120 10.57 20.43 -3.46
CA ASP A 120 10.59 21.65 -4.26
C ASP A 120 11.92 21.82 -5.01
N LEU A 121 13.05 21.54 -4.34
CA LEU A 121 14.35 21.55 -4.99
C LEU A 121 14.41 20.48 -6.10
N SER A 122 13.93 19.27 -5.85
CA SER A 122 13.90 18.22 -6.89
C SER A 122 13.02 18.60 -8.09
N CYS A 123 11.93 19.33 -7.88
CA CYS A 123 11.01 19.73 -8.95
C CYS A 123 11.48 20.99 -9.70
N ARG A 124 12.06 21.97 -8.98
CA ARG A 124 12.42 23.28 -9.52
C ARG A 124 13.87 23.38 -9.98
N SER A 125 14.72 22.48 -9.51
CA SER A 125 16.13 22.45 -9.85
C SER A 125 16.51 21.07 -10.37
N SER A 126 17.39 21.02 -11.36
CA SER A 126 17.95 19.77 -11.91
C SER A 126 18.92 19.07 -10.94
N VAL A 127 18.74 19.30 -9.63
CA VAL A 127 19.54 18.71 -8.56
C VAL A 127 19.04 17.30 -8.34
N SER A 128 19.76 16.34 -8.91
CA SER A 128 19.59 14.94 -8.55
C SER A 128 20.20 14.70 -7.17
N PHE A 129 19.36 14.34 -6.20
CA PHE A 129 19.85 13.82 -4.93
C PHE A 129 20.53 12.46 -5.14
N PRO A 130 21.50 12.08 -4.29
CA PRO A 130 22.18 10.79 -4.44
C PRO A 130 21.15 9.65 -4.49
N SER A 131 21.02 9.02 -5.66
CA SER A 131 20.05 7.96 -5.87
C SER A 131 20.49 6.69 -5.16
N THR A 132 19.51 5.95 -4.63
CA THR A 132 19.70 4.57 -4.17
C THR A 132 19.95 3.68 -5.37
N VAL A 133 21.18 3.63 -5.85
CA VAL A 133 21.65 2.43 -6.54
C VAL A 133 21.87 1.39 -5.44
N SER A 134 20.77 0.72 -5.05
CA SER A 134 20.84 -0.59 -4.44
C SER A 134 21.50 -1.51 -5.47
N GLY A 135 22.70 -2.00 -5.14
CA GLY A 135 23.42 -3.09 -5.83
C GLY A 135 23.41 -3.07 -7.37
N ALA A 136 24.52 -2.64 -7.98
CA ALA A 136 24.86 -2.84 -9.40
C ALA A 136 24.17 -1.93 -10.44
N SER A 137 24.54 -0.65 -10.46
CA SER A 137 24.74 0.13 -11.70
C SER A 137 25.22 1.54 -11.35
N LEU A 138 26.48 1.63 -10.90
CA LEU A 138 27.24 2.88 -10.93
C LEU A 138 28.16 2.85 -12.16
N HIS A 139 27.57 2.88 -13.35
CA HIS A 139 28.31 3.23 -14.57
C HIS A 139 28.48 4.76 -14.66
N PHE A 140 29.09 5.35 -13.63
CA PHE A 140 29.71 6.68 -13.71
C PHE A 140 31.10 6.72 -13.08
N LEU A 141 31.66 5.56 -12.71
CA LEU A 141 33.07 5.45 -12.42
C LEU A 141 33.77 5.09 -13.74
N SER A 142 34.43 6.09 -14.34
CA SER A 142 35.55 5.86 -15.25
C SER A 142 36.63 5.09 -14.48
N ARG A 143 36.43 3.77 -14.37
CA ARG A 143 37.27 2.85 -13.61
C ARG A 143 38.44 2.35 -14.44
N THR A 144 39.04 3.27 -15.22
CA THR A 144 40.19 3.02 -16.08
C THR A 144 41.33 3.95 -15.67
N SER A 145 41.78 3.84 -14.43
CA SER A 145 43.11 4.30 -14.05
C SER A 145 43.60 3.49 -12.85
N LEU A 146 44.68 2.73 -13.05
CA LEU A 146 45.37 1.95 -12.01
C LEU A 146 46.02 2.83 -10.91
N HIS A 147 45.81 4.15 -10.97
CA HIS A 147 46.35 5.16 -10.05
C HIS A 147 45.28 6.05 -9.40
N SER A 148 43.98 5.73 -9.48
CA SER A 148 42.97 6.53 -8.78
C SER A 148 43.02 6.24 -7.27
N VAL A 149 43.52 7.21 -6.50
CA VAL A 149 43.37 7.26 -5.03
C VAL A 149 41.87 7.17 -4.70
N GLU A 150 41.50 6.29 -3.78
CA GLU A 150 40.14 6.20 -3.25
C GLU A 150 39.77 7.54 -2.60
N ASP A 151 38.89 8.29 -3.26
CA ASP A 151 38.46 9.60 -2.79
C ASP A 151 37.49 9.43 -1.61
N HIS A 152 38.06 9.32 -0.39
CA HIS A 152 37.37 9.16 0.89
C HIS A 152 36.28 10.23 1.13
N SER A 153 36.32 11.35 0.41
CA SER A 153 35.32 12.42 0.47
C SER A 153 33.95 12.04 -0.14
N SER A 154 33.82 10.89 -0.82
CA SER A 154 32.54 10.41 -1.43
C SER A 154 31.68 9.66 -0.44
N MET A 155 32.35 9.01 0.52
CA MET A 155 31.71 8.37 1.66
C MET A 155 31.03 9.40 2.56
N ASP A 156 31.56 10.62 2.67
CA ASP A 156 31.01 11.68 3.53
C ASP A 156 29.67 12.24 3.02
N VAL A 157 29.51 12.46 1.71
CA VAL A 157 28.25 13.00 1.15
C VAL A 157 27.13 11.97 1.24
N LYS A 158 27.43 10.71 0.89
CA LYS A 158 26.44 9.63 0.92
C LYS A 158 26.01 9.29 2.34
N SER A 159 26.94 9.23 3.29
CA SER A 159 26.60 8.95 4.70
C SER A 159 25.72 10.04 5.31
N VAL A 160 26.03 11.32 5.11
CA VAL A 160 25.19 12.43 5.60
C VAL A 160 23.80 12.40 4.96
N TRP A 161 23.72 12.09 3.66
CA TRP A 161 22.42 11.92 2.99
C TRP A 161 21.63 10.72 3.52
N ASP A 162 22.28 9.57 3.73
CA ASP A 162 21.65 8.37 4.28
C ASP A 162 21.08 8.63 5.69
N ASP A 163 21.79 9.40 6.52
CA ASP A 163 21.30 9.83 7.84
C ASP A 163 20.04 10.70 7.74
N ILE A 164 20.04 11.70 6.85
CA ILE A 164 18.87 12.57 6.60
C ILE A 164 17.69 11.73 6.13
N ARG A 165 17.89 10.88 5.12
CA ARG A 165 16.84 10.00 4.58
C ARG A 165 16.31 9.05 5.65
N LEU A 166 17.16 8.56 6.54
CA LEU A 166 16.74 7.68 7.63
C LEU A 166 15.87 8.42 8.64
N HIS A 167 16.24 9.65 9.01
CA HIS A 167 15.45 10.51 9.92
C HIS A 167 14.07 10.79 9.33
N LEU A 168 14.02 11.27 8.09
CA LEU A 168 12.77 11.58 7.39
C LEU A 168 11.90 10.33 7.20
N ARG A 169 12.50 9.18 6.88
CA ARG A 169 11.76 7.90 6.81
C ARG A 169 11.10 7.56 8.14
N ARG A 170 11.80 7.72 9.27
CA ARG A 170 11.24 7.42 10.60
C ARG A 170 10.05 8.33 10.89
N PHE A 171 10.18 9.63 10.60
CA PHE A 171 9.08 10.59 10.72
C PHE A 171 7.84 10.18 9.89
N LEU A 172 8.03 9.90 8.61
CA LEU A 172 6.94 9.49 7.70
C LEU A 172 6.29 8.17 8.13
N VAL A 173 7.09 7.18 8.53
CA VAL A 173 6.58 5.91 9.04
C VAL A 173 5.78 6.10 10.33
N ASN A 174 6.21 6.99 11.22
CA ASN A 174 5.47 7.30 12.44
C ASN A 174 4.13 7.99 12.11
N LYS A 175 4.13 8.96 11.19
CA LYS A 175 2.92 9.65 10.69
C LYS A 175 1.95 8.66 10.04
N LEU A 176 2.47 7.69 9.27
CA LEU A 176 1.69 6.58 8.71
C LEU A 176 1.19 5.59 9.76
N GLN A 177 1.80 5.47 10.94
CA GLN A 177 1.30 4.57 11.99
C GLN A 177 0.21 5.23 12.86
N SER A 178 0.30 6.55 13.08
CA SER A 178 -0.67 7.30 13.89
C SER A 178 -1.97 7.66 13.17
N HIS A 179 -2.12 7.36 11.88
CA HIS A 179 -3.32 7.72 11.08
C HIS A 179 -4.64 7.15 11.62
N ASN A 180 -4.61 6.14 12.48
CA ASN A 180 -5.80 5.57 13.11
C ASN A 180 -6.53 6.54 14.05
N GLU A 181 -5.83 7.56 14.55
CA GLU A 181 -6.39 8.60 15.43
C GLU A 181 -7.29 9.59 14.68
N ILE A 182 -7.21 9.61 13.35
CA ILE A 182 -8.01 10.48 12.50
C ILE A 182 -9.39 9.83 12.31
N ASN A 183 -10.48 10.57 12.55
CA ASN A 183 -11.83 10.03 12.37
C ASN A 183 -12.35 10.18 10.93
N ASN A 184 -11.78 11.09 10.14
CA ASN A 184 -12.21 11.39 8.78
C ASN A 184 -11.44 10.55 7.74
N SER A 185 -12.16 9.75 6.96
CA SER A 185 -11.59 8.87 5.93
C SER A 185 -10.87 9.63 4.81
N GLN A 186 -11.38 10.78 4.38
CA GLN A 186 -10.76 11.57 3.31
C GLN A 186 -9.42 12.14 3.75
N GLN A 187 -9.34 12.61 5.00
CA GLN A 187 -8.08 13.11 5.56
C GLN A 187 -7.05 12.00 5.71
N LYS A 188 -7.47 10.76 6.03
CA LYS A 188 -6.57 9.59 6.04
C LYS A 188 -6.00 9.31 4.67
N ILE A 189 -6.83 9.29 3.63
CA ILE A 189 -6.38 9.02 2.26
C ILE A 189 -5.36 10.07 1.83
N LEU A 190 -5.65 11.36 2.07
CA LEU A 190 -4.72 12.45 1.74
C LEU A 190 -3.38 12.30 2.47
N LEU A 191 -3.41 12.04 3.79
CA LEU A 191 -2.21 11.87 4.59
C LEU A 191 -1.39 10.65 4.13
N LYS A 192 -2.05 9.51 3.90
CA LYS A 192 -1.39 8.31 3.40
C LYS A 192 -0.76 8.57 2.04
N ASN A 193 -1.49 9.23 1.13
CA ASN A 193 -1.01 9.55 -0.20
C ASN A 193 0.26 10.42 -0.13
N GLN A 194 0.19 11.54 0.60
CA GLN A 194 1.33 12.43 0.81
C GLN A 194 2.54 11.70 1.40
N CYS A 195 2.34 10.87 2.43
CA CYS A 195 3.43 10.15 3.07
C CYS A 195 4.07 9.11 2.14
N ILE A 196 3.27 8.40 1.35
CA ILE A 196 3.77 7.38 0.42
C ILE A 196 4.54 8.04 -0.73
N GLN A 197 4.02 9.13 -1.30
CA GLN A 197 4.74 9.91 -2.32
C GLN A 197 6.09 10.44 -1.79
N GLN A 198 6.10 10.99 -0.58
CA GLN A 198 7.34 11.45 0.07
C GLN A 198 8.30 10.29 0.41
N LEU A 199 7.80 9.10 0.69
CA LEU A 199 8.66 7.91 0.87
C LEU A 199 9.24 7.43 -0.47
N LEU A 200 8.46 7.45 -1.55
CA LEU A 200 8.91 7.10 -2.90
C LEU A 200 9.95 8.08 -3.46
N PHE A 201 9.91 9.33 -3.01
CA PHE A 201 10.99 10.28 -3.26
C PHE A 201 12.33 9.84 -2.63
N LEU A 202 12.29 9.24 -1.44
CA LEU A 202 13.48 8.93 -0.64
C LEU A 202 14.01 7.50 -0.86
N TYR A 203 13.16 6.56 -1.29
CA TYR A 203 13.45 5.12 -1.37
C TYR A 203 12.74 4.49 -2.58
N PRO A 204 13.29 3.36 -3.10
CA PRO A 204 12.65 2.67 -4.23
C PRO A 204 11.28 2.10 -3.85
N GLU A 205 10.42 1.93 -4.85
CA GLU A 205 9.04 1.43 -4.72
C GLU A 205 8.96 0.14 -3.90
N SER A 206 9.88 -0.80 -4.13
CA SER A 206 9.90 -2.09 -3.42
C SER A 206 10.07 -1.93 -1.91
N GLU A 207 11.01 -1.08 -1.47
CA GLU A 207 11.24 -0.81 -0.05
C GLU A 207 10.05 -0.09 0.60
N VAL A 208 9.47 0.90 -0.09
CA VAL A 208 8.31 1.65 0.39
C VAL A 208 7.10 0.75 0.53
N THR A 209 6.83 -0.06 -0.49
CA THR A 209 5.70 -1.00 -0.54
C THR A 209 5.81 -2.04 0.57
N SER A 210 6.97 -2.69 0.71
CA SER A 210 7.20 -3.65 1.80
C SER A 210 7.08 -3.02 3.18
N LYS A 211 7.53 -1.77 3.34
CA LYS A 211 7.40 -1.05 4.63
C LYS A 211 5.95 -0.73 4.95
N TYR A 212 5.19 -0.25 3.97
CA TYR A 212 3.78 0.06 4.12
C TYR A 212 2.96 -1.20 4.40
N GLN A 213 3.24 -2.29 3.68
CA GLN A 213 2.65 -3.61 3.91
C GLN A 213 2.91 -4.08 5.33
N SER A 214 4.13 -3.93 5.86
CA SER A 214 4.44 -4.30 7.25
C SER A 214 3.61 -3.51 8.28
N ILE A 215 3.33 -2.22 8.02
CA ILE A 215 2.46 -1.40 8.88
C ILE A 215 1.03 -1.94 8.84
N GLN A 216 0.50 -2.19 7.64
CA GLN A 216 -0.86 -2.66 7.46
C GLN A 216 -1.06 -4.09 7.99
N ASN A 217 -0.12 -5.01 7.74
CA ASN A 217 -0.16 -6.37 8.27
C ASN A 217 -0.22 -6.39 9.80
N LYS A 218 0.54 -5.53 10.48
CA LYS A 218 0.46 -5.41 11.95
C LYS A 218 -0.92 -4.97 12.42
N LEU A 219 -1.51 -4.01 11.72
CA LEU A 219 -2.84 -3.49 12.06
C LEU A 219 -3.93 -4.53 11.79
N LEU A 220 -3.83 -5.22 10.66
CA LEU A 220 -4.73 -6.28 10.25
C LEU A 220 -4.65 -7.49 11.19
N THR A 221 -3.45 -7.92 11.56
CA THR A 221 -3.25 -9.02 12.52
C THR A 221 -3.91 -8.68 13.85
N LYS A 222 -3.72 -7.46 14.36
CA LYS A 222 -4.37 -6.99 15.60
C LYS A 222 -5.90 -6.95 15.46
N LEU A 223 -6.41 -6.53 14.31
CA LEU A 223 -7.85 -6.52 14.02
C LEU A 223 -8.43 -7.94 14.07
N LEU A 224 -7.80 -8.88 13.36
CA LEU A 224 -8.24 -10.26 13.24
C LEU A 224 -8.15 -10.99 14.60
N GLN A 225 -7.05 -10.86 15.32
CA GLN A 225 -6.89 -11.46 16.65
C GLN A 225 -7.97 -11.01 17.66
N ASN A 226 -8.41 -9.74 17.59
CA ASN A 226 -9.52 -9.26 18.42
C ASN A 226 -10.87 -9.91 18.05
N CYS A 227 -11.02 -10.35 16.80
CA CYS A 227 -12.21 -11.05 16.29
C CYS A 227 -12.21 -12.54 16.63
N PHE A 228 -11.04 -13.17 16.72
CA PHE A 228 -10.84 -14.57 17.07
C PHE A 228 -10.33 -14.76 18.51
N PRO A 229 -11.06 -14.37 19.56
CA PRO A 229 -10.64 -14.71 20.92
C PRO A 229 -10.60 -16.23 21.07
N SER A 230 -9.72 -16.71 21.96
CA SER A 230 -9.64 -18.14 22.32
C SER A 230 -11.04 -18.66 22.63
N PHE A 231 -11.48 -19.66 21.85
CA PHE A 231 -12.81 -20.23 21.95
C PHE A 231 -13.07 -20.71 23.39
N SER A 232 -14.06 -20.12 24.07
CA SER A 232 -14.55 -20.61 25.37
C SER A 232 -15.95 -21.17 25.18
N ARG A 233 -16.27 -22.26 25.89
CA ARG A 233 -17.54 -22.99 25.82
C ARG A 233 -18.78 -22.10 26.07
N GLU A 234 -18.58 -20.92 26.64
CA GLU A 234 -19.61 -19.96 27.08
C GLU A 234 -19.83 -18.81 26.08
N SER A 235 -19.09 -18.75 24.97
CA SER A 235 -19.29 -17.69 23.98
C SER A 235 -20.55 -17.94 23.14
N ASN A 236 -21.56 -17.07 23.31
CA ASN A 236 -22.75 -17.05 22.45
C ASN A 236 -22.34 -16.90 20.99
N LEU A 237 -22.79 -17.82 20.14
CA LEU A 237 -22.55 -17.80 18.69
C LEU A 237 -23.00 -16.49 18.05
N ASP A 238 -24.09 -15.89 18.54
CA ASP A 238 -24.61 -14.61 18.07
C ASP A 238 -23.62 -13.46 18.31
N ILE A 239 -23.02 -13.40 19.50
CA ILE A 239 -21.98 -12.39 19.83
C ILE A 239 -20.76 -12.57 18.94
N MET A 240 -20.45 -13.81 18.56
CA MET A 240 -19.34 -14.11 17.67
C MET A 240 -19.65 -13.69 16.22
N ALA A 241 -20.85 -13.99 15.72
CA ALA A 241 -21.32 -13.58 14.41
C ALA A 241 -21.33 -12.05 14.26
N ASP A 242 -21.82 -11.33 15.27
CA ASP A 242 -21.81 -9.86 15.29
C ASP A 242 -20.38 -9.28 15.23
N ARG A 243 -19.43 -9.88 15.97
CA ARG A 243 -18.01 -9.47 15.91
C ARG A 243 -17.39 -9.74 14.55
N TYR A 244 -17.72 -10.87 13.92
CA TYR A 244 -17.27 -11.18 12.57
C TYR A 244 -17.77 -10.16 11.57
N GLN A 245 -19.06 -9.84 11.63
CA GLN A 245 -19.66 -8.86 10.74
C GLN A 245 -19.01 -7.48 10.90
N GLY A 246 -18.83 -7.01 12.14
CA GLY A 246 -18.16 -5.73 12.41
C GLY A 246 -16.70 -5.71 11.95
N THR A 247 -15.98 -6.82 12.10
CA THR A 247 -14.59 -6.96 11.66
C THR A 247 -14.49 -6.98 10.13
N MET A 248 -15.39 -7.67 9.44
CA MET A 248 -15.43 -7.70 7.98
C MET A 248 -15.72 -6.33 7.38
N LEU A 249 -16.64 -5.56 7.97
CA LEU A 249 -16.90 -4.17 7.55
C LEU A 249 -15.65 -3.29 7.70
N LYS A 250 -14.92 -3.46 8.80
CA LYS A 250 -13.67 -2.72 9.03
C LYS A 250 -12.55 -3.15 8.09
N LEU A 251 -12.42 -4.45 7.82
CA LEU A 251 -11.50 -4.98 6.82
C LEU A 251 -11.77 -4.41 5.43
N TYR A 252 -13.04 -4.41 5.01
CA TYR A 252 -13.44 -3.83 3.73
C TYR A 252 -13.11 -2.34 3.65
N SER A 253 -13.35 -1.58 4.73
CA SER A 253 -12.96 -0.16 4.79
C SER A 253 -11.46 0.03 4.63
N MET A 254 -10.64 -0.79 5.30
CA MET A 254 -9.18 -0.71 5.19
C MET A 254 -8.69 -1.00 3.77
N ILE A 255 -9.20 -2.09 3.15
CA ILE A 255 -8.88 -2.44 1.77
C ILE A 255 -9.24 -1.30 0.82
N LYS A 256 -10.44 -0.73 0.98
CA LYS A 256 -10.92 0.37 0.14
C LYS A 256 -10.07 1.64 0.30
N GLU A 257 -9.72 2.00 1.53
CA GLU A 257 -8.85 3.16 1.79
C GLU A 257 -7.47 3.00 1.17
N ASP A 258 -6.85 1.83 1.34
CA ASP A 258 -5.52 1.57 0.80
C ASP A 258 -5.53 1.44 -0.72
N PHE A 259 -6.56 0.82 -1.30
CA PHE A 259 -6.74 0.80 -2.74
C PHE A 259 -6.85 2.21 -3.31
N ASN A 260 -7.72 3.04 -2.71
CA ASN A 260 -7.90 4.43 -3.12
C ASN A 260 -6.63 5.27 -2.94
N THR A 261 -5.80 4.95 -1.95
CA THR A 261 -4.52 5.65 -1.78
C THR A 261 -3.50 5.21 -2.83
N LEU A 262 -3.37 3.90 -3.04
CA LEU A 262 -2.28 3.33 -3.84
C LEU A 262 -2.53 3.41 -5.35
N HIS A 263 -3.78 3.35 -5.81
CA HIS A 263 -4.08 3.40 -7.24
C HIS A 263 -3.71 4.75 -7.89
N GLU A 264 -3.61 5.83 -7.11
CA GLU A 264 -3.17 7.15 -7.59
C GLU A 264 -1.65 7.25 -7.73
N ILE A 265 -0.90 6.34 -7.09
CA ILE A 265 0.55 6.46 -6.91
C ILE A 265 1.31 5.34 -7.63
N LEU A 266 0.80 4.11 -7.53
CA LEU A 266 1.45 2.90 -8.03
C LEU A 266 0.79 2.40 -9.31
N ALA A 267 1.55 1.64 -10.10
CA ALA A 267 1.01 0.94 -11.24
C ALA A 267 -0.13 -0.01 -10.82
N PRO A 268 -1.15 -0.25 -11.67
CA PRO A 268 -2.28 -1.12 -11.34
C PRO A 268 -1.85 -2.52 -10.88
N SER A 269 -0.82 -3.10 -11.51
CA SER A 269 -0.26 -4.39 -11.12
C SER A 269 0.35 -4.39 -9.71
N SER A 270 1.12 -3.34 -9.36
CA SER A 270 1.70 -3.16 -8.03
C SER A 270 0.60 -2.97 -6.97
N THR A 271 -0.43 -2.19 -7.27
CA THR A 271 -1.58 -1.97 -6.36
C THR A 271 -2.33 -3.28 -6.07
N VAL A 272 -2.66 -4.05 -7.12
CA VAL A 272 -3.34 -5.34 -6.95
C VAL A 272 -2.47 -6.33 -6.17
N LYS A 273 -1.17 -6.39 -6.48
CA LYS A 273 -0.21 -7.22 -5.75
C LYS A 273 -0.18 -6.85 -4.27
N PHE A 274 -0.10 -5.55 -3.95
CA PHE A 274 -0.13 -5.07 -2.57
C PHE A 274 -1.39 -5.53 -1.83
N ILE A 275 -2.57 -5.34 -2.43
CA ILE A 275 -3.84 -5.72 -1.79
C ILE A 275 -3.88 -7.23 -1.53
N LYS A 276 -3.47 -8.04 -2.51
CA LYS A 276 -3.39 -9.50 -2.36
C LYS A 276 -2.47 -9.89 -1.20
N GLU A 277 -1.22 -9.46 -1.25
CA GLU A 277 -0.18 -9.89 -0.30
C GLU A 277 -0.37 -9.31 1.10
N THR A 278 -1.01 -8.15 1.23
CA THR A 278 -1.25 -7.50 2.54
C THR A 278 -2.52 -8.04 3.18
N TYR A 279 -3.61 -8.14 2.42
CA TYR A 279 -4.93 -8.41 2.99
C TYR A 279 -5.34 -9.87 2.82
N LEU A 280 -5.36 -10.37 1.58
CA LEU A 280 -5.89 -11.71 1.31
C LEU A 280 -5.00 -12.80 1.89
N ASP A 281 -3.68 -12.67 1.71
CA ASP A 281 -2.71 -13.64 2.24
C ASP A 281 -2.71 -13.61 3.78
N THR A 282 -2.72 -12.44 4.42
CA THR A 282 -2.79 -12.30 5.89
C THR A 282 -4.10 -12.86 6.47
N VAL A 283 -5.24 -12.57 5.84
CA VAL A 283 -6.54 -13.14 6.28
C VAL A 283 -6.52 -14.66 6.16
N THR A 284 -5.97 -15.19 5.07
CA THR A 284 -5.85 -16.64 4.85
C THR A 284 -4.98 -17.28 5.93
N GLU A 285 -3.84 -16.67 6.26
CA GLU A 285 -2.93 -17.16 7.29
C GLU A 285 -3.57 -17.15 8.68
N GLU A 286 -4.22 -16.05 9.08
CA GLU A 286 -4.86 -15.96 10.40
C GLU A 286 -6.09 -16.87 10.51
N MET A 287 -6.86 -17.05 9.44
CA MET A 287 -7.96 -18.01 9.40
C MET A 287 -7.45 -19.45 9.53
N ALA A 288 -6.34 -19.79 8.88
CA ALA A 288 -5.72 -21.11 9.00
C ALA A 288 -5.27 -21.38 10.45
N LYS A 289 -4.61 -20.41 11.10
CA LYS A 289 -4.22 -20.50 12.52
C LYS A 289 -5.43 -20.66 13.44
N PHE A 290 -6.51 -19.93 13.17
CA PHE A 290 -7.75 -20.07 13.94
C PHE A 290 -8.35 -21.47 13.82
N LEU A 291 -8.45 -21.99 12.59
CA LEU A 291 -8.99 -23.33 12.33
C LEU A 291 -8.14 -24.42 12.98
N GLU A 292 -6.82 -24.33 12.90
CA GLU A 292 -5.90 -25.27 13.54
C GLU A 292 -6.09 -25.29 15.06
N ASN A 293 -6.13 -24.11 15.70
CA ASN A 293 -6.39 -23.98 17.13
C ASN A 293 -7.76 -24.51 17.53
N PHE A 294 -8.79 -24.25 16.72
CA PHE A 294 -10.15 -24.74 16.97
C PHE A 294 -10.21 -26.28 16.91
N CYS A 295 -9.59 -26.89 15.89
CA CYS A 295 -9.48 -28.34 15.78
C CYS A 295 -8.76 -28.94 16.99
N GLU A 296 -7.61 -28.39 17.39
CA GLU A 296 -6.87 -28.86 18.56
C GLU A 296 -7.72 -28.85 19.86
N LEU A 297 -8.49 -27.78 20.07
CA LEU A 297 -9.36 -27.66 21.25
C LEU A 297 -10.45 -28.74 21.25
N GLN A 298 -11.09 -29.00 20.11
CA GLN A 298 -12.10 -30.07 20.00
C GLN A 298 -11.49 -31.47 20.23
N PHE A 299 -10.29 -31.73 19.72
CA PHE A 299 -9.62 -33.02 19.91
C PHE A 299 -9.19 -33.25 21.37
N LYS A 300 -8.69 -32.22 22.07
CA LYS A 300 -8.35 -32.31 23.49
C LYS A 300 -9.61 -32.54 24.35
N GLU A 301 -10.73 -31.90 24.02
CA GLU A 301 -11.98 -32.04 24.78
C GLU A 301 -12.63 -33.42 24.58
N SER A 302 -12.66 -33.94 23.35
CA SER A 302 -13.17 -35.27 23.05
C SER A 302 -12.33 -36.38 23.71
N ALA A 303 -11.00 -36.24 23.77
CA ALA A 303 -10.13 -37.16 24.51
C ALA A 303 -10.46 -37.19 26.02
N VAL A 304 -10.73 -36.03 26.64
CA VAL A 304 -11.09 -35.93 28.07
C VAL A 304 -12.48 -36.55 28.34
N HIS A 305 -13.44 -36.35 27.43
CA HIS A 305 -14.78 -36.93 27.56
C HIS A 305 -14.80 -38.46 27.38
N VAL A 306 -14.01 -38.99 26.43
CA VAL A 306 -13.87 -40.44 26.21
C VAL A 306 -13.25 -41.13 27.43
N VAL A 307 -12.27 -40.50 28.11
CA VAL A 307 -11.68 -41.03 29.35
C VAL A 307 -12.65 -40.99 30.54
N LYS A 308 -13.58 -40.00 30.58
CA LYS A 308 -14.60 -39.93 31.64
C LYS A 308 -15.73 -40.95 31.44
N ILE A 309 -16.17 -41.21 30.21
CA ILE A 309 -17.26 -42.16 29.92
C ILE A 309 -16.76 -43.62 30.04
N SER A 310 -15.50 -43.88 29.71
CA SER A 310 -14.90 -45.23 29.84
C SER A 310 -14.63 -45.66 31.29
N LYS A 311 -14.54 -44.72 32.24
CA LYS A 311 -14.40 -45.05 33.68
C LYS A 311 -15.73 -45.33 34.40
N SER A 312 -16.88 -44.98 33.84
CA SER A 312 -18.19 -45.17 34.49
C SER A 312 -18.96 -46.42 34.03
N SER A 313 -18.49 -47.16 33.01
CA SER A 313 -19.22 -48.30 32.44
C SER A 313 -18.86 -49.69 32.99
N SER A 314 -17.96 -49.81 33.98
CA SER A 314 -17.49 -51.12 34.48
C SER A 314 -18.18 -51.65 35.76
N ARG A 315 -19.36 -51.15 36.14
CA ARG A 315 -20.12 -51.66 37.31
C ARG A 315 -21.56 -52.05 36.98
N HIS A 316 -21.73 -53.06 36.14
CA HIS A 316 -22.93 -53.89 36.18
C HIS A 316 -22.67 -55.30 35.63
N ARG A 317 -22.16 -56.19 36.49
CA ARG A 317 -22.24 -57.63 36.22
C ARG A 317 -22.35 -58.44 37.51
N GLY A 318 -23.57 -58.87 37.79
CA GLY A 318 -23.86 -60.19 38.37
C GLY A 318 -23.93 -60.31 39.89
N THR A 319 -25.14 -60.20 40.44
CA THR A 319 -25.55 -61.02 41.58
C THR A 319 -26.91 -61.63 41.25
N VAL A 320 -26.89 -62.86 40.73
CA VAL A 320 -28.09 -63.68 40.52
C VAL A 320 -28.38 -64.38 41.85
N HIS A 321 -29.59 -64.17 42.37
CA HIS A 321 -30.14 -64.87 43.51
C HIS A 321 -30.14 -66.40 43.28
N ALA A 322 -29.68 -67.16 44.28
CA ALA A 322 -30.01 -68.57 44.42
C ALA A 322 -30.81 -68.75 45.72
N LEU A 323 -32.06 -69.18 45.56
CA LEU A 323 -32.83 -69.88 46.60
C LEU A 323 -32.45 -71.36 46.53
N GLY A 324 -32.11 -71.94 47.68
CA GLY A 324 -31.78 -73.36 47.87
C GLY A 324 -31.31 -73.60 49.28
#